data_AF-A0A7H4Q3J9-F1
#
_entry.id   AF-A0A7H4Q3J9-F1
#
_cell.length_a   1.000
_cell.length_b   1.000
_cell.length_c   1.000
_cell.angle_alpha   90.00
_cell.angle_beta   90.00
_cell.angle_gamma   90.00
#
_symmetry.space_group_name_H-M   'P 1'
#
loop_
_entity.id
_entity.type
_entity.pdbx_description
1 polymer ?
#
loop_
_entity_poly.entity_id
_entity_poly.type
_entity_poly.pdbx_seq_one_letter_code
_entity_poly.pdbx_strand_id
1 'polypeptide(L)'
;MSNARTLLVTALAAVVAVIAQGAALRQLLHPAVGVDPLLLFLVIQAVAGFAEAVTLSGFLPVRYREPRSASLLLLWLLCTFVPLCGGLVVLTSCLWAACFPGTRESGLLADVPRPQFVSWLVSRVSHGGGARLQARLANTQVPANDRLTALVAIQGMPTRTTGTLLRELLADPLEDVRLIAYGTLDHAENEIMQKIYQTGQALEAANDDGERHALNRRLAELHFELVYQNLVQGAVYRHTLEQADRHARAALDTDDGDAALWLIRGRLALASGKPEDAEASMARAQALGFPRERLVPWLAEVAYLRGDYRQVSALLASLGNAAVFPTLKPAVSYWS
;
A
#
# COMPACT_ATOMS: atom_id res chain seq x y z
N MET A 1 -53.38 -6.79 4.75
CA MET A 1 -54.63 -6.22 4.19
C MET A 1 -54.80 -4.71 4.42
N SER A 2 -54.07 -4.08 5.36
CA SER A 2 -54.14 -2.62 5.61
C SER A 2 -53.54 -1.77 4.47
N ASN A 3 -52.34 -2.13 3.97
CA ASN A 3 -51.60 -1.32 2.99
C ASN A 3 -52.27 -1.21 1.61
N ALA A 4 -53.03 -2.23 1.18
CA ALA A 4 -53.70 -2.19 -0.13
C ALA A 4 -54.91 -1.22 -0.13
N ARG A 5 -55.62 -1.13 1.00
CA ARG A 5 -56.73 -0.19 1.17
C ARG A 5 -56.24 1.24 1.27
N THR A 6 -55.15 1.48 2.00
CA THR A 6 -54.56 2.83 2.09
C THR A 6 -54.02 3.29 0.74
N LEU A 7 -53.39 2.42 -0.04
CA LEU A 7 -52.92 2.73 -1.40
C LEU A 7 -54.08 3.04 -2.38
N LEU A 8 -55.19 2.31 -2.29
CA LEU A 8 -56.38 2.59 -3.10
C LEU A 8 -57.02 3.93 -2.75
N VAL A 9 -57.11 4.25 -1.45
CA VAL A 9 -57.66 5.53 -0.98
C VAL A 9 -56.76 6.70 -1.37
N THR A 10 -55.44 6.56 -1.28
CA THR A 10 -54.50 7.62 -1.71
C THR A 10 -54.48 7.81 -3.22
N ALA A 11 -54.61 6.73 -4.00
CA ALA A 11 -54.73 6.82 -5.46
C ALA A 11 -56.04 7.53 -5.87
N LEU A 12 -57.16 7.23 -5.21
CA LEU A 12 -58.43 7.92 -5.45
C LEU A 12 -58.33 9.42 -5.12
N ALA A 13 -57.67 9.76 -4.01
CA ALA A 13 -57.47 11.16 -3.60
C ALA A 13 -56.61 11.95 -4.60
N ALA A 14 -55.57 11.32 -5.18
CA ALA A 14 -54.77 11.95 -6.24
C ALA A 14 -55.60 12.22 -7.50
N VAL A 15 -56.45 11.28 -7.92
CA VAL A 15 -57.35 11.48 -9.08
C VAL A 15 -58.34 12.63 -8.83
N VAL A 16 -58.91 12.72 -7.63
CA VAL A 16 -59.81 13.82 -7.25
C VAL A 16 -59.07 15.17 -7.26
N ALA A 17 -57.82 15.22 -6.78
CA ALA A 17 -57.00 16.43 -6.81
C ALA A 17 -56.71 16.89 -8.25
N VAL A 18 -56.40 15.96 -9.17
CA VAL A 18 -56.18 16.27 -10.60
C VAL A 18 -57.48 16.78 -11.26
N ILE A 19 -58.63 16.19 -10.94
CA ILE A 19 -59.94 16.68 -11.43
C ILE A 19 -60.22 18.09 -10.92
N ALA A 20 -59.89 18.38 -9.65
CA ALA A 20 -60.05 19.70 -9.06
C ALA A 20 -59.14 20.75 -9.73
N GLN A 21 -57.88 20.40 -10.06
CA GLN A 21 -56.99 21.27 -10.85
C GLN A 21 -57.55 21.55 -12.25
N GLY A 22 -58.11 20.51 -12.91
CA GLY A 22 -58.76 20.66 -14.21
C GLY A 22 -60.01 21.54 -14.16
N ALA A 23 -60.81 21.43 -13.09
CA ALA A 23 -61.97 22.30 -12.85
C ALA A 23 -61.55 23.75 -12.59
N ALA A 24 -60.46 23.97 -11.83
CA ALA A 24 -59.89 25.30 -11.60
C ALA A 24 -59.42 25.95 -12.91
N LEU A 25 -58.76 25.19 -13.78
CA LEU A 25 -58.33 25.67 -15.10
C LEU A 25 -59.54 26.02 -15.99
N ARG A 26 -60.60 25.20 -15.95
CA ARG A 26 -61.84 25.47 -16.68
C ARG A 26 -62.57 26.72 -16.17
N GLN A 27 -62.52 26.97 -14.87
CA GLN A 27 -63.08 28.17 -14.25
C GLN A 27 -62.30 29.44 -14.63
N LEU A 28 -60.99 29.34 -14.82
CA LEU A 28 -60.18 30.44 -15.35
C LEU A 28 -60.55 30.78 -16.80
N LEU A 29 -60.84 29.76 -17.61
CA LEU A 29 -61.29 29.91 -19.02
C LEU A 29 -62.75 30.42 -19.14
N HIS A 30 -63.60 30.13 -18.14
CA HIS A 30 -65.00 30.54 -18.08
C HIS A 30 -65.30 31.19 -16.71
N PRO A 31 -64.93 32.47 -16.53
CA PRO A 31 -65.03 33.13 -15.23
C PRO A 31 -66.50 33.33 -14.82
N ALA A 32 -66.79 33.04 -13.56
CA ALA A 32 -68.06 33.38 -12.94
C ALA A 32 -68.11 34.89 -12.64
N VAL A 33 -69.27 35.51 -12.83
CA VAL A 33 -69.45 36.95 -12.59
C VAL A 33 -69.33 37.25 -11.09
N GLY A 34 -68.43 38.17 -10.71
CA GLY A 34 -68.39 38.78 -9.37
C GLY A 34 -67.23 38.38 -8.45
N VAL A 35 -66.34 37.49 -8.85
CA VAL A 35 -65.11 37.13 -8.09
C VAL A 35 -63.90 37.30 -9.00
N ASP A 36 -62.77 37.77 -8.46
CA ASP A 36 -61.51 37.82 -9.21
C ASP A 36 -61.10 36.38 -9.61
N PRO A 37 -61.16 36.03 -10.91
CA PRO A 37 -60.96 34.67 -11.36
C PRO A 37 -59.52 34.17 -11.11
N LEU A 38 -58.55 35.09 -11.01
CA LEU A 38 -57.16 34.73 -10.75
C LEU A 38 -56.93 34.33 -9.29
N LEU A 39 -57.52 35.07 -8.35
CA LEU A 39 -57.39 34.77 -6.93
C LEU A 39 -58.07 33.45 -6.58
N LEU A 40 -59.27 33.23 -7.10
CA LEU A 40 -60.01 31.98 -6.90
C LEU A 40 -59.27 30.78 -7.49
N PHE A 41 -58.67 30.94 -8.68
CA PHE A 41 -57.82 29.93 -9.29
C PHE A 41 -56.62 29.59 -8.40
N LEU A 42 -55.87 30.58 -7.93
CA LEU A 42 -54.69 30.37 -7.08
C LEU A 42 -55.01 29.65 -5.77
N VAL A 43 -56.13 29.98 -5.13
CA VAL A 43 -56.56 29.33 -3.88
C VAL A 43 -56.93 27.87 -4.13
N ILE A 44 -57.73 27.58 -5.16
CA ILE A 44 -58.12 26.20 -5.49
C ILE A 44 -56.89 25.39 -5.90
N GLN A 45 -55.98 25.99 -6.67
CA GLN A 45 -54.75 25.36 -7.13
C GLN A 45 -53.78 25.05 -5.99
N ALA A 46 -53.63 25.95 -5.02
CA ALA A 46 -52.79 25.74 -3.84
C ALA A 46 -53.32 24.62 -2.94
N VAL A 47 -54.65 24.54 -2.75
CA VAL A 47 -55.29 23.48 -1.96
C VAL A 47 -55.21 22.13 -2.67
N ALA A 48 -55.50 22.10 -3.97
CA ALA A 48 -55.42 20.87 -4.77
C ALA A 48 -53.96 20.36 -4.87
N GLY A 49 -53.00 21.25 -5.08
CA GLY A 49 -51.57 20.91 -5.11
C GLY A 49 -51.04 20.43 -3.75
N PHE A 50 -51.56 20.95 -2.64
CA PHE A 50 -51.20 20.46 -1.29
C PHE A 50 -51.72 19.05 -1.03
N ALA A 51 -52.98 18.78 -1.40
CA ALA A 51 -53.55 17.44 -1.31
C ALA A 51 -52.74 16.44 -2.15
N GLU A 52 -52.36 16.81 -3.37
CA GLU A 52 -51.54 15.99 -4.26
C GLU A 52 -50.13 15.73 -3.65
N ALA A 53 -49.46 16.75 -3.14
CA ALA A 53 -48.14 16.62 -2.49
C ALA A 53 -48.16 15.67 -1.28
N VAL A 54 -49.20 15.73 -0.44
CA VAL A 54 -49.38 14.81 0.69
C VAL A 54 -49.54 13.37 0.20
N THR A 55 -50.35 13.14 -0.85
CA THR A 55 -50.53 11.80 -1.41
C THR A 55 -49.22 11.24 -2.00
N LEU A 56 -48.49 12.04 -2.78
CA LEU A 56 -47.22 11.65 -3.41
C LEU A 56 -46.12 11.39 -2.37
N SER A 57 -46.07 12.17 -1.27
CA SER A 57 -45.14 11.93 -0.17
C SER A 57 -45.30 10.53 0.46
N GLY A 58 -46.51 9.96 0.39
CA GLY A 58 -46.81 8.60 0.82
C GLY A 58 -46.24 7.51 -0.10
N PHE A 59 -46.04 7.81 -1.39
CA PHE A 59 -45.44 6.91 -2.38
C PHE A 59 -43.91 6.99 -2.43
N LEU A 60 -43.30 8.08 -1.95
CA LEU A 60 -41.85 8.21 -1.91
C LEU A 60 -41.21 7.20 -0.94
N PRO A 61 -40.10 6.54 -1.29
CA PRO A 61 -39.32 5.71 -0.37
C PRO A 61 -38.86 6.50 0.85
N VAL A 62 -38.80 5.86 2.02
CA VAL A 62 -38.43 6.51 3.31
C VAL A 62 -37.12 7.32 3.21
N ARG A 63 -36.19 6.87 2.35
CA ARG A 63 -34.88 7.50 2.10
C ARG A 63 -34.96 8.88 1.41
N TYR A 64 -36.02 9.17 0.67
CA TYR A 64 -36.23 10.46 -0.01
C TYR A 64 -37.14 11.41 0.77
N ARG A 65 -37.63 10.99 1.94
CA ARG A 65 -38.49 11.80 2.81
C ARG A 65 -37.71 12.69 3.77
N GLU A 66 -36.38 12.69 3.71
CA GLU A 66 -35.55 13.47 4.62
C GLU A 66 -34.79 14.58 3.87
N PRO A 67 -34.83 15.84 4.37
CA PRO A 67 -35.67 16.36 5.45
C PRO A 67 -37.18 16.45 5.07
N ARG A 68 -38.07 16.08 6.00
CA ARG A 68 -39.52 15.92 5.76
C ARG A 68 -40.24 17.21 5.36
N SER A 69 -39.84 18.33 5.94
CA SER A 69 -40.45 19.63 5.63
C SER A 69 -40.06 20.15 4.25
N ALA A 70 -38.78 20.08 3.90
CA ALA A 70 -38.30 20.58 2.61
C ALA A 70 -38.79 19.72 1.44
N SER A 71 -38.83 18.39 1.62
CA SER A 71 -39.37 17.48 0.59
C SER A 71 -40.86 17.72 0.35
N LEU A 72 -41.66 17.89 1.41
CA LEU A 72 -43.09 18.19 1.28
C LEU A 72 -43.34 19.57 0.65
N LEU A 73 -42.57 20.59 1.07
CA LEU A 73 -42.65 21.94 0.51
C LEU A 73 -42.31 21.94 -0.98
N LEU A 74 -41.25 21.23 -1.40
CA LEU A 74 -40.86 21.11 -2.80
C LEU A 74 -41.95 20.43 -3.64
N LEU A 75 -42.52 19.33 -3.15
CA LEU A 75 -43.63 18.63 -3.81
C LEU A 75 -44.85 19.55 -3.96
N TRP A 76 -45.19 20.30 -2.91
CA TRP A 76 -46.30 21.25 -2.94
C TRP A 76 -46.10 22.36 -3.96
N LEU A 77 -44.91 22.97 -4.00
CA LEU A 77 -44.58 24.00 -4.99
C LEU A 77 -44.69 23.42 -6.42
N LEU A 78 -44.12 22.25 -6.66
CA LEU A 78 -44.13 21.64 -8.00
C LEU A 78 -45.55 21.31 -8.48
N CYS A 79 -46.41 20.77 -7.60
CA CYS A 79 -47.80 20.46 -7.93
C CYS A 79 -48.69 21.72 -8.07
N THR A 80 -48.37 22.79 -7.34
CA THR A 80 -49.12 24.05 -7.40
C THR A 80 -48.79 24.86 -8.67
N PHE A 81 -47.51 25.00 -9.02
CA PHE A 81 -47.07 25.82 -10.16
C PHE A 81 -47.18 25.13 -11.52
N VAL A 82 -47.24 23.79 -11.56
CA VAL A 82 -47.39 23.02 -12.79
C VAL A 82 -48.68 22.18 -12.70
N PRO A 83 -49.88 22.77 -12.90
CA PRO A 83 -51.14 22.03 -12.88
C PRO A 83 -51.11 20.86 -13.86
N LEU A 84 -51.71 19.73 -13.49
CA LEU A 84 -51.84 18.48 -14.28
C LEU A 84 -50.52 17.73 -14.54
N CYS A 85 -49.43 18.44 -14.87
CA CYS A 85 -48.15 17.82 -15.23
C CYS A 85 -47.22 17.60 -14.02
N GLY A 86 -47.38 18.38 -12.94
CA GLY A 86 -46.52 18.31 -11.75
C GLY A 86 -46.47 16.90 -11.13
N GLY A 87 -47.63 16.27 -10.92
CA GLY A 87 -47.71 14.91 -10.41
C GLY A 87 -47.06 13.87 -11.34
N LEU A 88 -47.22 14.01 -12.66
CA LEU A 88 -46.58 13.11 -13.64
C LEU A 88 -45.05 13.19 -13.60
N VAL A 89 -44.48 14.38 -13.46
CA VAL A 89 -43.03 14.59 -13.34
C VAL A 89 -42.49 13.93 -12.06
N VAL A 90 -43.20 14.05 -10.94
CA VAL A 90 -42.81 13.40 -9.67
C VAL A 90 -42.88 11.88 -9.79
N LEU A 91 -43.94 11.33 -10.40
CA LEU A 91 -44.10 9.88 -10.59
C LEU A 91 -43.00 9.30 -11.49
N THR A 92 -42.68 9.95 -12.60
CA THR A 92 -41.60 9.50 -13.50
C THR A 92 -40.23 9.56 -12.83
N SER A 93 -39.98 10.59 -12.02
CA SER A 93 -38.74 10.72 -11.24
C SER A 93 -38.61 9.66 -10.15
N CYS A 94 -39.71 9.29 -9.50
CA CYS A 94 -39.74 8.18 -8.55
C CYS A 94 -39.47 6.84 -9.23
N LEU A 95 -40.07 6.61 -10.42
CA LEU A 95 -39.84 5.40 -11.21
C LEU A 95 -38.36 5.28 -11.63
N TRP A 96 -37.79 6.39 -12.11
CA TRP A 96 -36.37 6.47 -12.50
C TRP A 96 -35.44 6.18 -11.32
N ALA A 97 -35.68 6.80 -10.16
CA ALA A 97 -34.89 6.59 -8.95
C ALA A 97 -35.02 5.17 -8.38
N ALA A 98 -36.15 4.49 -8.61
CA ALA A 98 -36.33 3.08 -8.24
C ALA A 98 -35.59 2.13 -9.20
N CYS A 99 -35.57 2.43 -10.51
CA CYS A 99 -34.86 1.64 -11.51
C CYS A 99 -33.33 1.81 -11.45
N PHE A 100 -32.83 2.98 -11.03
CA PHE A 100 -31.40 3.31 -10.97
C PHE A 100 -30.98 3.81 -9.58
N PRO A 101 -30.86 2.92 -8.57
CA PRO A 101 -30.42 3.31 -7.25
C PRO A 101 -28.95 3.76 -7.28
N GLY A 102 -28.70 5.04 -7.01
CA GLY A 102 -27.33 5.57 -6.91
C GLY A 102 -26.57 4.96 -5.74
N THR A 103 -25.41 4.36 -6.01
CA THR A 103 -24.44 3.93 -4.99
C THR A 103 -23.74 5.17 -4.44
N ARG A 104 -24.11 5.60 -3.24
CA ARG A 104 -23.25 6.53 -2.47
C ARG A 104 -22.23 5.71 -1.70
N GLU A 105 -20.96 5.87 -2.04
CA GLU A 105 -19.87 5.50 -1.16
C GLU A 105 -20.10 6.19 0.19
N SER A 106 -20.16 5.40 1.25
CA SER A 106 -20.34 5.90 2.60
C SER A 106 -19.10 6.72 3.00
N GLY A 107 -19.21 8.04 2.92
CA GLY A 107 -18.21 8.98 3.45
C GLY A 107 -18.16 9.05 4.98
N LEU A 108 -18.39 7.93 5.67
CA LEU A 108 -18.19 7.82 7.12
C LEU A 108 -16.77 7.32 7.36
N LEU A 109 -15.81 8.25 7.37
CA LEU A 109 -14.57 8.07 8.12
C LEU A 109 -14.97 7.93 9.59
N ALA A 110 -15.00 6.70 10.10
CA ALA A 110 -15.15 6.43 11.52
C ALA A 110 -13.85 6.81 12.24
N ASP A 111 -13.95 7.51 13.37
CA ASP A 111 -12.82 7.69 14.28
C ASP A 111 -12.48 6.31 14.88
N VAL A 112 -11.43 5.69 14.35
CA VAL A 112 -10.93 4.41 14.83
C VAL A 112 -10.10 4.72 16.09
N PRO A 113 -10.44 4.16 17.26
CA PRO A 113 -9.65 4.40 18.47
C PRO A 113 -8.19 4.00 18.22
N ARG A 114 -7.24 4.77 18.77
CA ARG A 114 -5.81 4.47 18.63
C ARG A 114 -5.56 3.00 19.00
N PRO A 115 -5.12 2.16 18.05
CA PRO A 115 -4.91 0.75 18.34
C PRO A 115 -3.82 0.61 19.40
N GLN A 116 -4.11 -0.16 20.45
CA GLN A 116 -3.12 -0.50 21.47
C GLN A 116 -2.19 -1.56 20.92
N PHE A 117 -0.90 -1.44 21.24
CA PHE A 117 0.13 -2.35 20.74
C PHE A 117 -0.06 -3.74 21.36
N VAL A 118 -0.31 -4.73 20.49
CA VAL A 118 -0.56 -6.11 20.89
C VAL A 118 0.67 -6.95 20.53
N SER A 119 1.54 -7.24 21.51
CA SER A 119 2.86 -7.84 21.30
C SER A 119 2.83 -9.26 20.70
N TRP A 120 1.77 -10.04 20.92
CA TRP A 120 1.70 -11.43 20.44
C TRP A 120 1.23 -11.59 18.98
N LEU A 121 0.76 -10.52 18.33
CA LEU A 121 0.39 -10.54 16.90
C LEU A 121 1.61 -10.33 15.96
N VAL A 122 2.78 -10.00 16.51
CA VAL A 122 4.03 -9.69 15.78
C VAL A 122 4.48 -10.84 14.87
N SER A 123 4.07 -12.09 15.15
CA SER A 123 4.48 -13.24 14.34
C SER A 123 3.75 -13.40 13.00
N ARG A 124 2.65 -12.67 12.73
CA ARG A 124 1.81 -12.93 11.55
C ARG A 124 1.62 -11.79 10.54
N VAL A 125 2.21 -10.61 10.74
CA VAL A 125 2.14 -9.55 9.72
C VAL A 125 3.50 -8.86 9.55
N SER A 126 4.31 -9.41 8.64
CA SER A 126 5.70 -8.99 8.36
C SER A 126 5.83 -7.71 7.52
N HIS A 127 4.73 -7.13 7.03
CA HIS A 127 4.80 -5.96 6.15
C HIS A 127 4.48 -4.67 6.93
N GLY A 128 5.53 -4.02 7.46
CA GLY A 128 5.47 -2.64 7.97
C GLY A 128 5.77 -2.43 9.46
N GLY A 129 5.84 -3.49 10.27
CA GLY A 129 6.22 -3.39 11.69
C GLY A 129 7.69 -2.98 11.88
N GLY A 130 8.61 -3.61 11.12
CA GLY A 130 10.04 -3.30 11.16
C GLY A 130 10.32 -1.84 10.86
N ALA A 131 9.82 -1.30 9.73
CA ALA A 131 10.07 0.09 9.34
C ALA A 131 9.60 1.12 10.40
N ARG A 132 8.48 0.85 11.11
CA ARG A 132 8.01 1.72 12.19
C ARG A 132 8.89 1.63 13.43
N LEU A 133 9.38 0.44 13.77
CA LEU A 133 10.32 0.25 14.87
C LEU A 133 11.66 0.92 14.56
N GLN A 134 12.16 0.79 13.33
CA GLN A 134 13.36 1.46 12.85
C GLN A 134 13.20 2.99 12.91
N ALA A 135 12.08 3.53 12.41
CA ALA A 135 11.80 4.96 12.48
C ALA A 135 11.69 5.48 13.93
N ARG A 136 11.15 4.67 14.84
CA ARG A 136 11.08 5.01 16.27
C ARG A 136 12.46 5.07 16.92
N LEU A 137 13.35 4.14 16.56
CA LEU A 137 14.72 4.13 17.06
C LEU A 137 15.55 5.28 16.50
N ALA A 138 15.39 5.58 15.21
CA ALA A 138 16.07 6.71 14.57
C ALA A 138 15.62 8.07 15.11
N ASN A 139 14.39 8.18 15.62
CA ASN A 139 13.87 9.42 16.16
C ASN A 139 14.26 9.61 17.65
N THR A 140 15.23 10.48 17.90
CA THR A 140 15.70 10.84 19.25
C THR A 140 14.68 11.60 20.08
N GLN A 141 13.60 12.13 19.49
CA GLN A 141 12.51 12.81 20.20
C GLN A 141 11.54 11.82 20.88
N VAL A 142 11.64 10.53 20.58
CA VAL A 142 10.80 9.51 21.22
C VAL A 142 11.30 9.24 22.65
N PRO A 143 10.41 9.06 23.65
CA PRO A 143 10.82 8.73 25.00
C PRO A 143 11.73 7.50 25.08
N ALA A 144 12.72 7.54 25.97
CA ALA A 144 13.75 6.50 26.11
C ALA A 144 13.18 5.09 26.26
N ASN A 145 12.15 4.89 27.10
CA ASN A 145 11.52 3.58 27.31
C ASN A 145 10.89 3.00 26.03
N ASP A 146 10.26 3.84 25.21
CA ASP A 146 9.62 3.41 23.96
C ASP A 146 10.66 3.02 22.90
N ARG A 147 11.82 3.70 22.93
CA ARG A 147 12.98 3.38 22.09
C ARG A 147 13.62 2.06 22.53
N LEU A 148 13.86 1.87 23.82
CA LEU A 148 14.40 0.61 24.35
C LEU A 148 13.49 -0.58 24.05
N THR A 149 12.18 -0.41 24.21
CA THR A 149 11.20 -1.45 23.84
C THR A 149 11.27 -1.80 22.35
N ALA A 150 11.43 -0.78 21.49
CA ALA A 150 11.61 -1.01 20.06
C ALA A 150 12.94 -1.71 19.74
N LEU A 151 14.01 -1.41 20.48
CA LEU A 151 15.32 -2.03 20.29
C LEU A 151 15.27 -3.52 20.62
N VAL A 152 14.67 -3.89 21.75
CA VAL A 152 14.47 -5.30 22.15
C VAL A 152 13.64 -6.04 21.10
N ALA A 153 12.61 -5.40 20.54
CA ALA A 153 11.81 -5.99 19.46
C ALA A 153 12.62 -6.20 18.15
N ILE A 154 13.66 -5.40 17.91
CA ILE A 154 14.53 -5.52 16.74
C ILE A 154 15.60 -6.61 16.92
N GLN A 155 16.01 -6.95 18.14
CA GLN A 155 17.03 -7.98 18.37
C GLN A 155 16.68 -9.35 17.78
N GLY A 156 15.38 -9.69 17.70
CA GLY A 156 14.91 -10.92 17.06
C GLY A 156 14.86 -10.87 15.53
N MET A 157 15.18 -9.73 14.92
CA MET A 157 15.14 -9.57 13.46
C MET A 157 16.49 -9.91 12.82
N PRO A 158 16.51 -10.43 11.59
CA PRO A 158 17.76 -10.74 10.89
C PRO A 158 18.65 -9.52 10.67
N THR A 159 19.93 -9.63 11.05
CA THR A 159 20.93 -8.55 10.93
C THR A 159 21.13 -8.06 9.50
N ARG A 160 20.88 -8.89 8.48
CA ARG A 160 20.83 -8.44 7.07
C ARG A 160 19.88 -7.27 6.80
N THR A 161 18.89 -7.04 7.65
CA THR A 161 17.93 -5.92 7.54
C THR A 161 18.13 -4.82 8.58
N THR A 162 18.85 -5.11 9.67
CA THR A 162 18.95 -4.23 10.84
C THR A 162 20.38 -3.79 11.13
N GLY A 163 21.40 -4.39 10.50
CA GLY A 163 22.82 -4.16 10.75
C GLY A 163 23.23 -2.70 10.60
N THR A 164 22.80 -2.04 9.51
CA THR A 164 23.06 -0.60 9.31
C THR A 164 22.42 0.25 10.41
N LEU A 165 21.18 -0.03 10.80
CA LEU A 165 20.53 0.69 11.89
C LEU A 165 21.22 0.45 13.23
N LEU A 166 21.53 -0.80 13.59
CA LEU A 166 22.24 -1.14 14.82
C LEU A 166 23.58 -0.40 14.91
N ARG A 167 24.25 -0.24 13.78
CA ARG A 167 25.50 0.49 13.67
C ARG A 167 25.34 2.00 13.83
N GLU A 168 24.28 2.59 13.29
CA GLU A 168 23.91 3.99 13.55
C GLU A 168 23.63 4.23 15.04
N LEU A 169 22.99 3.27 15.71
CA LEU A 169 22.68 3.33 17.15
C LEU A 169 23.93 3.24 18.05
N LEU A 170 25.11 2.91 17.52
CA LEU A 170 26.36 3.00 18.28
C LEU A 170 26.73 4.45 18.64
N ALA A 171 26.17 5.43 17.93
CA ALA A 171 26.36 6.85 18.21
C ALA A 171 25.20 7.46 19.03
N ASP A 172 24.28 6.63 19.55
CA ASP A 172 23.08 7.12 20.24
C ASP A 172 23.41 7.90 21.53
N PRO A 173 22.65 8.96 21.86
CA PRO A 173 22.80 9.66 23.14
C PRO A 173 22.49 8.75 24.35
N LEU A 174 21.63 7.74 24.22
CA LEU A 174 21.31 6.83 25.32
C LEU A 174 22.34 5.69 25.40
N GLU A 175 22.96 5.55 26.56
CA GLU A 175 23.96 4.51 26.81
C GLU A 175 23.40 3.10 26.65
N ASP A 176 22.22 2.82 27.20
CA ASP A 176 21.57 1.51 27.11
C ASP A 176 21.29 1.09 25.66
N VAL A 177 20.86 2.04 24.82
CA VAL A 177 20.61 1.80 23.39
C VAL A 177 21.90 1.39 22.69
N ARG A 178 22.97 2.15 22.93
CA ARG A 178 24.31 1.87 22.36
C ARG A 178 24.85 0.52 22.83
N LEU A 179 24.72 0.20 24.12
CA LEU A 179 25.23 -1.05 24.69
C LEU A 179 24.51 -2.27 24.11
N ILE A 180 23.18 -2.20 24.00
CA ILE A 180 22.37 -3.27 23.42
C ILE A 180 22.68 -3.42 21.92
N ALA A 181 22.84 -2.32 21.19
CA ALA A 181 23.22 -2.36 19.78
C ALA A 181 24.60 -2.99 19.58
N TYR A 182 25.59 -2.61 20.41
CA TYR A 182 26.93 -3.20 20.41
C TYR A 182 26.89 -4.70 20.67
N GLY A 183 26.22 -5.14 21.74
CA GLY A 183 26.14 -6.57 22.08
C GLY A 183 25.42 -7.40 21.01
N THR A 184 24.43 -6.81 20.34
CA THR A 184 23.70 -7.49 19.24
C THR A 184 24.59 -7.64 17.99
N LEU A 185 25.39 -6.62 17.64
CA LEU A 185 26.34 -6.68 16.52
C LEU A 185 27.49 -7.65 16.82
N ASP A 186 28.09 -7.56 18.01
CA ASP A 186 29.19 -8.42 18.44
C ASP A 186 28.77 -9.89 18.47
N HIS A 187 27.56 -10.19 18.96
CA HIS A 187 27.04 -11.56 18.93
C HIS A 187 26.91 -12.10 17.50
N ALA A 188 26.35 -11.30 16.58
CA ALA A 188 26.18 -11.70 15.18
C ALA A 188 27.53 -11.88 14.45
N GLU A 189 28.50 -11.02 14.72
CA GLU A 189 29.86 -11.15 14.19
C GLU A 189 30.54 -12.43 14.70
N ASN A 190 30.51 -12.65 16.01
CA ASN A 190 31.12 -13.83 16.64
C ASN A 190 30.50 -15.14 16.16
N GLU A 191 29.19 -15.19 15.93
CA GLU A 191 28.52 -16.37 15.38
C GLU A 191 29.05 -16.75 13.99
N ILE A 192 29.27 -15.77 13.12
CA ILE A 192 29.79 -16.01 11.77
C ILE A 192 31.29 -16.32 11.82
N MET A 193 32.06 -15.60 12.64
CA MET A 193 33.50 -15.84 12.81
C MET A 193 33.79 -17.25 13.34
N GLN A 194 32.96 -17.76 14.26
CA GLN A 194 33.09 -19.13 14.74
C GLN A 194 32.86 -20.17 13.63
N LYS A 195 31.89 -19.94 12.74
CA LYS A 195 31.65 -20.79 11.57
C LYS A 195 32.79 -20.71 10.57
N ILE A 196 33.37 -19.53 10.34
CA ILE A 196 34.54 -19.35 9.48
C ILE A 196 35.72 -20.14 10.04
N TYR A 197 35.99 -20.03 11.34
CA TYR A 197 37.07 -20.77 11.99
C TYR A 197 36.91 -22.29 11.85
N GLN A 198 35.72 -22.83 12.16
CA GLN A 198 35.45 -24.27 12.04
C GLN A 198 35.56 -24.76 10.59
N THR A 199 35.03 -23.99 9.63
CA THR A 199 35.10 -24.35 8.20
C THR A 199 36.53 -24.27 7.68
N GLY A 200 37.33 -23.31 8.16
CA GLY A 200 38.75 -23.18 7.84
C GLY A 200 39.56 -24.38 8.34
N GLN A 201 39.34 -24.82 9.57
CA GLN A 201 39.96 -26.04 10.11
C GLN A 201 39.58 -27.29 9.31
N ALA A 202 38.32 -27.42 8.91
CA ALA A 202 37.89 -28.52 8.05
C ALA A 202 38.58 -28.48 6.68
N LEU A 203 38.80 -27.29 6.10
CA LEU A 203 39.49 -27.14 4.82
C LEU A 203 40.96 -27.54 4.89
N GLU A 204 41.64 -27.27 6.01
CA GLU A 204 43.02 -27.69 6.25
C GLU A 204 43.15 -29.22 6.38
N ALA A 205 42.13 -29.88 6.95
CA ALA A 205 42.09 -31.34 7.11
C ALA A 205 41.58 -32.10 5.87
N ALA A 206 40.91 -31.40 4.94
CA ALA A 206 40.29 -31.99 3.76
C ALA A 206 41.34 -32.44 2.73
N ASN A 207 41.25 -33.71 2.33
CA ASN A 207 42.16 -34.34 1.35
C ASN A 207 41.50 -34.54 -0.02
N ASP A 208 40.18 -34.45 -0.10
CA ASP A 208 39.42 -34.65 -1.34
C ASP A 208 39.11 -33.30 -2.03
N ASP A 209 39.22 -33.25 -3.35
CA ASP A 209 38.99 -32.03 -4.12
C ASP A 209 37.53 -31.58 -4.08
N GLY A 210 36.57 -32.51 -4.01
CA GLY A 210 35.15 -32.21 -3.87
C GLY A 210 34.81 -31.60 -2.51
N GLU A 211 35.35 -32.18 -1.44
CA GLU A 211 35.23 -31.63 -0.08
C GLU A 211 35.87 -30.23 0.02
N ARG A 212 37.07 -30.06 -0.55
CA ARG A 212 37.77 -28.76 -0.60
C ARG A 212 36.98 -27.73 -1.39
N HIS A 213 36.35 -28.09 -2.50
CA HIS A 213 35.46 -27.22 -3.25
C HIS A 213 34.29 -26.75 -2.38
N ALA A 214 33.57 -27.69 -1.74
CA ALA A 214 32.42 -27.37 -0.90
C ALA A 214 32.79 -26.45 0.29
N LEU A 215 33.94 -26.70 0.92
CA LEU A 215 34.43 -25.89 2.04
C LEU A 215 34.88 -24.49 1.60
N ASN A 216 35.55 -24.37 0.44
CA ASN A 216 35.89 -23.06 -0.13
C ASN A 216 34.64 -22.27 -0.50
N ARG A 217 33.64 -22.92 -1.14
CA ARG A 217 32.35 -22.29 -1.42
C ARG A 217 31.72 -21.77 -0.12
N ARG A 218 31.71 -22.60 0.94
CA ARG A 218 31.15 -22.21 2.23
C ARG A 218 31.88 -21.05 2.89
N LEU A 219 33.22 -21.03 2.83
CA LEU A 219 34.03 -19.92 3.33
C LEU A 219 33.75 -18.63 2.57
N ALA A 220 33.60 -18.70 1.24
CA ALA A 220 33.23 -17.53 0.44
C ALA A 220 31.87 -16.96 0.86
N GLU A 221 30.86 -17.82 1.03
CA GLU A 221 29.53 -17.42 1.51
C GLU A 221 29.57 -16.79 2.91
N LEU A 222 30.32 -17.36 3.85
CA LEU A 222 30.43 -16.86 5.23
C LEU A 222 31.13 -15.50 5.31
N HIS A 223 32.25 -15.33 4.60
CA HIS A 223 32.92 -14.03 4.53
C HIS A 223 32.04 -12.99 3.82
N PHE A 224 31.33 -13.40 2.76
CA PHE A 224 30.37 -12.54 2.10
C PHE A 224 29.22 -12.11 3.02
N GLU A 225 28.77 -13.00 3.91
CA GLU A 225 27.70 -12.69 4.87
C GLU A 225 28.11 -11.60 5.86
N LEU A 226 29.37 -11.59 6.34
CA LEU A 226 29.89 -10.51 7.19
C LEU A 226 29.77 -9.14 6.52
N VAL A 227 30.09 -9.09 5.22
CA VAL A 227 29.99 -7.89 4.39
C VAL A 227 28.52 -7.53 4.15
N TYR A 228 27.70 -8.52 3.79
CA TYR A 228 26.29 -8.33 3.45
C TYR A 228 25.45 -7.84 4.64
N GLN A 229 25.74 -8.32 5.84
CA GLN A 229 25.08 -7.90 7.08
C GLN A 229 25.66 -6.61 7.67
N ASN A 230 26.68 -6.01 7.02
CA ASN A 230 27.37 -4.82 7.50
C ASN A 230 27.94 -5.00 8.92
N LEU A 231 28.59 -6.14 9.18
CA LEU A 231 29.20 -6.48 10.49
C LEU A 231 30.65 -6.00 10.59
N VAL A 232 31.40 -6.03 9.48
CA VAL A 232 32.81 -5.60 9.42
C VAL A 232 32.96 -4.20 8.80
N GLN A 233 34.01 -3.46 9.19
CA GLN A 233 34.29 -2.11 8.68
C GLN A 233 35.78 -1.85 8.39
N GLY A 234 36.05 -0.79 7.64
CA GLY A 234 37.39 -0.24 7.46
C GLY A 234 38.40 -1.24 6.90
N ALA A 235 39.50 -1.47 7.63
CA ALA A 235 40.53 -2.42 7.22
C ALA A 235 40.03 -3.87 7.20
N VAL A 236 39.24 -4.26 8.21
CA VAL A 236 38.68 -5.62 8.30
C VAL A 236 37.73 -5.87 7.13
N TYR A 237 36.88 -4.91 6.79
CA TYR A 237 35.99 -5.00 5.64
C TYR A 237 36.72 -5.32 4.33
N ARG A 238 37.81 -4.60 4.03
CA ARG A 238 38.62 -4.84 2.82
C ARG A 238 39.24 -6.23 2.84
N HIS A 239 39.80 -6.64 3.98
CA HIS A 239 40.36 -7.97 4.13
C HIS A 239 39.30 -9.06 3.94
N THR A 240 38.10 -8.88 4.50
CA THR A 240 36.98 -9.83 4.34
C THR A 240 36.54 -9.95 2.88
N LEU A 241 36.50 -8.86 2.12
CA LEU A 241 36.22 -8.91 0.67
C LEU A 241 37.27 -9.76 -0.07
N GLU A 242 38.55 -9.56 0.24
CA GLU A 242 39.66 -10.31 -0.36
C GLU A 242 39.59 -11.81 -0.01
N GLN A 243 39.30 -12.15 1.24
CA GLN A 243 39.13 -13.55 1.65
C GLN A 243 37.93 -14.19 0.97
N ALA A 244 36.80 -13.49 0.89
CA ALA A 244 35.61 -13.99 0.21
C ALA A 244 35.89 -14.30 -1.27
N ASP A 245 36.56 -13.39 -1.99
CA ASP A 245 36.90 -13.58 -3.41
C ASP A 245 37.98 -14.67 -3.59
N ARG A 246 38.95 -14.76 -2.68
CA ARG A 246 39.96 -15.84 -2.70
C ARG A 246 39.32 -17.22 -2.62
N HIS A 247 38.42 -17.42 -1.65
CA HIS A 247 37.73 -18.70 -1.50
C HIS A 247 36.73 -18.96 -2.63
N ALA A 248 36.07 -17.93 -3.14
CA ALA A 248 35.19 -18.07 -4.30
C ALA A 248 35.96 -18.51 -5.55
N ARG A 249 37.14 -17.93 -5.80
CA ARG A 249 38.03 -18.36 -6.90
C ARG A 249 38.48 -19.80 -6.71
N ALA A 250 38.96 -20.16 -5.52
CA ALA A 250 39.41 -21.52 -5.24
C ALA A 250 38.33 -22.58 -5.48
N ALA A 251 37.06 -22.28 -5.15
CA ALA A 251 35.95 -23.17 -5.47
C ALA A 251 35.64 -23.21 -6.98
N LEU A 252 35.62 -22.05 -7.65
CA LEU A 252 35.38 -21.97 -9.10
C LEU A 252 36.49 -22.58 -9.96
N ASP A 253 37.72 -22.63 -9.45
CA ASP A 253 38.84 -23.32 -10.11
C ASP A 253 38.63 -24.84 -10.17
N THR A 254 37.82 -25.40 -9.25
CA THR A 254 37.42 -26.82 -9.25
C THR A 254 36.14 -27.06 -10.05
N ASP A 255 35.11 -26.23 -9.85
CA ASP A 255 33.84 -26.30 -10.59
C ASP A 255 33.36 -24.87 -10.93
N ASP A 256 33.44 -24.52 -12.21
CA ASP A 256 33.08 -23.21 -12.72
C ASP A 256 31.57 -23.06 -13.02
N GLY A 257 30.78 -24.11 -12.78
CA GLY A 257 29.34 -24.17 -13.03
C GLY A 257 28.45 -23.49 -11.99
N ASP A 258 29.03 -22.97 -10.90
CA ASP A 258 28.27 -22.39 -9.79
C ASP A 258 27.83 -20.94 -10.05
N ALA A 259 26.65 -20.79 -10.65
CA ALA A 259 26.06 -19.48 -10.97
C ALA A 259 25.94 -18.53 -9.76
N ALA A 260 25.70 -19.06 -8.55
CA ALA A 260 25.54 -18.26 -7.35
C ALA A 260 26.88 -17.67 -6.88
N LEU A 261 27.96 -18.44 -7.01
CA LEU A 261 29.29 -18.00 -6.64
C LEU A 261 29.83 -16.94 -7.61
N TRP A 262 29.50 -17.04 -8.90
CA TRP A 262 29.74 -15.97 -9.86
C TRP A 262 29.01 -14.67 -9.51
N LEU A 263 27.77 -14.73 -9.01
CA LEU A 263 27.08 -13.54 -8.48
C LEU A 263 27.80 -12.97 -7.24
N ILE A 264 28.23 -13.82 -6.29
CA ILE A 264 28.97 -13.36 -5.11
C ILE A 264 30.22 -12.59 -5.54
N ARG A 265 31.01 -13.15 -6.48
CA ARG A 265 32.18 -12.46 -7.03
C ARG A 265 31.85 -11.14 -7.70
N GLY A 266 30.75 -11.08 -8.46
CA GLY A 266 30.28 -9.83 -9.06
C GLY A 266 29.96 -8.76 -8.02
N ARG A 267 29.30 -9.13 -6.91
CA ARG A 267 28.99 -8.21 -5.81
C ARG A 267 30.23 -7.79 -5.02
N LEU A 268 31.18 -8.69 -4.81
CA LEU A 268 32.48 -8.39 -4.18
C LEU A 268 33.31 -7.42 -5.03
N ALA A 269 33.29 -7.59 -6.35
CA ALA A 269 33.96 -6.70 -7.30
C ALA A 269 33.35 -5.29 -7.30
N LEU A 270 32.01 -5.18 -7.29
CA LEU A 270 31.32 -3.88 -7.10
C LEU A 270 31.72 -3.21 -5.79
N ALA A 271 31.70 -3.95 -4.67
CA ALA A 271 32.11 -3.44 -3.37
C ALA A 271 33.58 -3.00 -3.32
N SER A 272 34.42 -3.58 -4.19
CA SER A 272 35.83 -3.23 -4.35
C SER A 272 36.08 -2.10 -5.37
N GLY A 273 35.03 -1.54 -5.99
CA GLY A 273 35.15 -0.48 -6.99
C GLY A 273 35.68 -0.96 -8.35
N LYS A 274 35.44 -2.22 -8.72
CA LYS A 274 35.87 -2.85 -9.97
C LYS A 274 34.67 -3.23 -10.84
N PRO A 275 34.03 -2.26 -11.53
CA PRO A 275 32.80 -2.52 -12.26
C PRO A 275 32.99 -3.47 -13.46
N GLU A 276 34.16 -3.49 -14.10
CA GLU A 276 34.45 -4.38 -15.23
C GLU A 276 34.51 -5.85 -14.79
N ASP A 277 35.21 -6.13 -13.69
CA ASP A 277 35.28 -7.47 -13.09
C ASP A 277 33.90 -7.94 -12.62
N ALA A 278 33.08 -7.01 -12.13
CA ALA A 278 31.72 -7.28 -11.71
C ALA A 278 30.83 -7.69 -12.89
N GLU A 279 30.90 -6.95 -13.99
CA GLU A 279 30.16 -7.25 -15.22
C GLU A 279 30.51 -8.62 -15.78
N ALA A 280 31.80 -8.95 -15.87
CA ALA A 280 32.27 -10.25 -16.35
C ALA A 280 31.74 -11.40 -15.48
N SER A 281 31.78 -11.22 -14.16
CA SER A 281 31.27 -12.22 -13.21
C SER A 281 29.75 -12.39 -13.31
N MET A 282 29.00 -11.31 -13.44
CA MET A 282 27.54 -11.35 -13.60
C MET A 282 27.11 -11.92 -14.96
N ALA A 283 27.86 -11.64 -16.02
CA ALA A 283 27.64 -12.24 -17.33
C ALA A 283 27.83 -13.77 -17.27
N ARG A 284 28.85 -14.24 -16.53
CA ARG A 284 29.04 -15.68 -16.30
C ARG A 284 27.90 -16.28 -15.48
N ALA A 285 27.46 -15.62 -14.40
CA ALA A 285 26.31 -16.05 -13.61
C ALA A 285 25.03 -16.17 -14.48
N GLN A 286 24.80 -15.19 -15.35
CA GLN A 286 23.66 -15.20 -16.28
C GLN A 286 23.76 -16.35 -17.29
N ALA A 287 24.94 -16.58 -17.86
CA ALA A 287 25.17 -17.68 -18.81
C ALA A 287 24.92 -19.06 -18.18
N LEU A 288 25.16 -19.20 -16.88
CA LEU A 288 24.88 -20.40 -16.08
C LEU A 288 23.42 -20.49 -15.58
N GLY A 289 22.54 -19.58 -16.02
CA GLY A 289 21.11 -19.63 -15.73
C GLY A 289 20.67 -18.89 -14.47
N PHE A 290 21.49 -18.01 -13.90
CA PHE A 290 21.04 -17.18 -12.77
C PHE A 290 19.90 -16.23 -13.22
N PRO A 291 18.81 -16.10 -12.44
CA PRO A 291 17.64 -15.30 -12.83
C PRO A 291 18.01 -13.85 -13.15
N ARG A 292 17.69 -13.40 -14.37
CA ARG A 292 18.07 -12.08 -14.88
C ARG A 292 17.50 -10.97 -14.01
N GLU A 293 16.27 -11.10 -13.55
CA GLU A 293 15.54 -10.10 -12.75
C GLU A 293 16.30 -9.77 -11.45
N ARG A 294 17.02 -10.75 -10.89
CA ARG A 294 17.86 -10.57 -9.70
C ARG A 294 19.22 -9.94 -10.00
N LEU A 295 19.68 -10.01 -11.25
CA LEU A 295 20.92 -9.39 -11.71
C LEU A 295 20.72 -7.94 -12.11
N VAL A 296 19.54 -7.57 -12.64
CA VAL A 296 19.28 -6.23 -13.19
C VAL A 296 19.69 -5.09 -12.25
N PRO A 297 19.37 -5.09 -10.93
CA PRO A 297 19.79 -3.99 -10.05
C PRO A 297 21.32 -3.83 -10.00
N TRP A 298 22.05 -4.93 -10.01
CA TRP A 298 23.51 -4.94 -9.95
C TRP A 298 24.14 -4.57 -11.30
N LEU A 299 23.57 -5.03 -12.42
CA LEU A 299 23.99 -4.60 -13.75
C LEU A 299 23.73 -3.10 -13.97
N ALA A 300 22.65 -2.57 -13.41
CA ALA A 300 22.37 -1.14 -13.43
C ALA A 300 23.40 -0.36 -12.60
N GLU A 301 23.82 -0.88 -11.44
CA GLU A 301 24.91 -0.28 -10.66
C GLU A 301 26.24 -0.29 -11.42
N VAL A 302 26.59 -1.40 -12.09
CA VAL A 302 27.76 -1.48 -12.98
C VAL A 302 27.70 -0.39 -14.06
N ALA A 303 26.57 -0.28 -14.78
CA ALA A 303 26.40 0.72 -15.83
C ALA A 303 26.49 2.15 -15.29
N TYR A 304 25.94 2.40 -14.10
CA TYR A 304 26.03 3.69 -13.42
C TYR A 304 27.48 4.07 -13.09
N LEU A 305 28.27 3.14 -12.54
CA LEU A 305 29.67 3.36 -12.21
C LEU A 305 30.54 3.59 -13.47
N ARG A 306 30.16 2.98 -14.60
CA ARG A 306 30.82 3.21 -15.91
C ARG A 306 30.36 4.51 -16.60
N GLY A 307 29.35 5.19 -16.07
CA GLY A 307 28.77 6.39 -16.67
C GLY A 307 27.82 6.14 -17.85
N ASP A 308 27.41 4.88 -18.11
CA ASP A 308 26.44 4.55 -19.15
C ASP A 308 25.00 4.65 -18.62
N TYR A 309 24.55 5.88 -18.44
CA TYR A 309 23.21 6.17 -17.93
C TYR A 309 22.08 5.72 -18.85
N ARG A 310 22.35 5.54 -20.15
CA ARG A 310 21.35 5.00 -21.09
C ARG A 310 21.08 3.53 -20.79
N GLN A 311 22.14 2.77 -20.51
CA GLN A 311 22.03 1.38 -20.11
C GLN A 311 21.35 1.24 -18.74
N VAL A 312 21.63 2.13 -17.78
CA VAL A 312 20.92 2.16 -16.48
C VAL A 312 19.41 2.27 -16.68
N SER A 313 18.95 3.25 -17.47
CA SER A 313 17.54 3.46 -17.77
C SER A 313 16.90 2.22 -18.44
N ALA A 314 17.56 1.67 -19.47
CA ALA A 314 17.07 0.49 -20.16
C ALA A 314 16.96 -0.75 -19.25
N LEU A 315 17.94 -0.95 -18.38
CA LEU A 315 17.95 -2.05 -17.40
C LEU A 315 16.82 -1.88 -16.38
N LEU A 316 16.71 -0.73 -15.73
CA LEU A 316 15.68 -0.50 -14.71
C LEU A 316 14.26 -0.51 -15.28
N ALA A 317 14.05 0.02 -16.48
CA ALA A 317 12.77 -0.07 -17.17
C ALA A 317 12.35 -1.52 -17.45
N SER A 318 13.32 -2.43 -17.65
CA SER A 318 13.04 -3.86 -17.90
C SER A 318 12.46 -4.62 -16.70
N LEU A 319 12.59 -4.09 -15.47
CA LEU A 319 12.00 -4.69 -14.26
C LEU A 319 10.48 -4.53 -14.19
N GLY A 320 9.90 -3.58 -14.93
CA GLY A 320 8.47 -3.26 -14.90
C GLY A 320 7.96 -2.84 -13.51
N ASN A 321 6.64 -2.67 -13.35
CA ASN A 321 6.02 -2.25 -12.09
C ASN A 321 5.77 -3.39 -11.08
N ALA A 322 5.87 -4.66 -11.50
CA ALA A 322 5.37 -5.81 -10.73
C ALA A 322 6.42 -6.48 -9.83
N ALA A 323 7.72 -6.22 -10.04
CA ALA A 323 8.81 -6.95 -9.37
C ALA A 323 9.73 -6.07 -8.51
N VAL A 324 9.39 -4.80 -8.31
CA VAL A 324 10.30 -3.85 -7.67
C VAL A 324 10.15 -3.89 -6.15
N PHE A 325 11.21 -4.32 -5.45
CA PHE A 325 11.31 -4.18 -4.00
C PHE A 325 11.02 -2.73 -3.59
N PRO A 326 10.33 -2.47 -2.46
CA PRO A 326 9.98 -1.11 -2.05
C PRO A 326 11.17 -0.14 -2.02
N THR A 327 12.37 -0.65 -1.71
CA THR A 327 13.64 0.10 -1.70
C THR A 327 14.14 0.50 -3.08
N LEU A 328 13.84 -0.27 -4.13
CA LEU A 328 14.25 0.01 -5.50
C LEU A 328 13.25 0.91 -6.25
N LYS A 329 12.02 1.05 -5.72
CA LYS A 329 10.95 1.83 -6.37
C LYS A 329 11.37 3.27 -6.70
N PRO A 330 12.03 4.04 -5.80
CA PRO A 330 12.47 5.39 -6.13
C PRO A 330 13.47 5.43 -7.28
N ALA A 331 14.43 4.49 -7.30
CA ALA A 331 15.43 4.40 -8.35
C ALA A 331 14.78 4.05 -9.70
N VAL A 332 13.89 3.05 -9.74
CA VAL A 332 13.16 2.71 -10.96
C VAL A 332 12.36 3.91 -11.46
N SER A 333 11.57 4.57 -10.60
CA SER A 333 10.77 5.75 -11.01
C SER A 333 11.58 6.96 -11.49
N TYR A 334 12.84 7.08 -11.10
CA TYR A 334 13.70 8.16 -11.57
C TYR A 334 14.29 7.87 -12.95
N TRP A 335 14.59 6.60 -13.23
CA TRP A 335 15.30 6.16 -14.43
C TRP A 335 14.39 5.62 -15.55
N SER A 336 13.14 5.24 -15.25
CA SER A 336 12.11 4.79 -16.20
C SER A 336 11.06 5.85 -16.46
#